data_AF-L7MA11-F1
#
_entry.id   AF-L7MA11-F1
#
_cell.length_a   1.000
_cell.length_b   1.000
_cell.length_c   1.000
_cell.angle_alpha   90.00
_cell.angle_beta   90.00
_cell.angle_gamma   90.00
#
_symmetry.space_group_name_H-M   'P 1'
#
loop_
_entity.id
_entity.type
_entity.pdbx_description
1 polymer ?
#
loop_
_entity_poly.entity_id
_entity_poly.type
_entity_poly.pdbx_seq_one_letter_code
_entity_poly.pdbx_strand_id
1 'polypeptide(L)'
;MFRFIVATLCLGLAFSKTNPSRNRFLEAMEQNKCYWTHKSTYTYMDKKCFRYEVVDQHKDKKFTLLQRYQVNGNGPEPVLVYKNFSATFRKVGQTSTLTLQDETSTVKYTFGFWNKSEKCFVLTYKVDHGLGGPLGNECDLNILGKLPDHEIPFPSCTAALRKVCPHGTKSKDLKGNCINSDSEDV
;
A
#
# COMPACT_ATOMS: atom_id res chain seq x y z
N MET A 1 0.36 -59.11 2.74
CA MET A 1 -0.66 -58.08 2.44
C MET A 1 -0.24 -56.79 3.14
N PHE A 2 0.49 -55.91 2.45
CA PHE A 2 1.00 -54.65 3.04
C PHE A 2 -0.02 -53.53 2.83
N ARG A 3 -0.53 -52.95 3.92
CA ARG A 3 -1.38 -51.75 3.88
C ARG A 3 -0.49 -50.52 4.07
N PHE A 4 -0.31 -49.74 3.01
CA PHE A 4 0.28 -48.41 3.09
C PHE A 4 -0.76 -47.44 3.65
N ILE A 5 -0.51 -46.89 4.84
CA ILE A 5 -1.25 -45.75 5.36
C ILE A 5 -0.57 -44.50 4.80
N VAL A 6 -1.19 -43.87 3.81
CA VAL A 6 -0.77 -42.55 3.31
C VAL A 6 -1.21 -41.52 4.34
N ALA A 7 -0.26 -41.07 5.16
CA ALA A 7 -0.47 -39.92 6.03
C ALA A 7 -0.43 -38.65 5.17
N THR A 8 -1.60 -38.15 4.80
CA THR A 8 -1.75 -36.83 4.18
C THR A 8 -1.43 -35.77 5.23
N LEU A 9 -0.16 -35.37 5.28
CA LEU A 9 0.32 -34.25 6.07
C LEU A 9 -0.24 -32.96 5.44
N CYS A 10 -1.46 -32.56 5.81
CA CYS A 10 -1.95 -31.22 5.58
C CYS A 10 -1.09 -30.26 6.43
N LEU A 11 0.09 -29.90 5.92
CA LEU A 11 0.83 -28.72 6.33
C LEU A 11 -0.07 -27.53 6.04
N GLY A 12 -0.94 -27.22 6.99
CA GLY A 12 -1.60 -25.94 7.09
C GLY A 12 -0.50 -24.90 7.18
N LEU A 13 -0.17 -24.31 6.03
CA LEU A 13 0.65 -23.10 5.96
C LEU A 13 -0.08 -22.07 6.80
N ALA A 14 0.31 -21.96 8.07
CA ALA A 14 0.00 -20.82 8.89
C ALA A 14 0.67 -19.63 8.21
N PHE A 15 -0.07 -18.98 7.31
CA PHE A 15 0.33 -17.69 6.76
C PHE A 15 0.45 -16.73 7.93
N SER A 16 1.69 -16.59 8.41
CA SER A 16 2.02 -15.72 9.52
C SER A 16 1.56 -14.32 9.15
N LYS A 17 0.66 -13.74 9.97
CA LYS A 17 0.29 -12.34 9.89
C LYS A 17 1.53 -11.53 10.27
N THR A 18 2.45 -11.33 9.33
CA THR A 18 3.67 -10.57 9.60
C THR A 18 3.33 -9.09 9.61
N ASN A 19 2.83 -8.60 10.75
CA ASN A 19 2.82 -7.18 11.01
C ASN A 19 4.29 -6.72 11.02
N PRO A 20 4.69 -5.73 10.21
CA PRO A 20 6.09 -5.35 10.15
C PRO A 20 6.59 -4.94 11.55
N SER A 21 7.80 -5.35 11.91
CA SER A 21 8.51 -4.64 12.96
C SER A 21 8.80 -3.23 12.47
N ARG A 22 8.76 -2.25 13.37
CA ARG A 22 9.03 -0.83 13.05
C ARG A 22 10.32 -0.69 12.24
N ASN A 23 11.38 -1.36 12.69
CA ASN A 23 12.70 -1.26 12.07
C ASN A 23 12.69 -1.84 10.65
N ARG A 24 12.09 -3.01 10.40
CA ARG A 24 12.10 -3.63 9.07
C ARG A 24 11.35 -2.85 8.00
N PHE A 25 10.24 -2.18 8.37
CA PHE A 25 9.51 -1.34 7.42
C PHE A 25 10.29 -0.07 7.08
N LEU A 26 10.83 0.61 8.10
CA LEU A 26 11.64 1.81 7.89
C LEU A 26 12.90 1.47 7.07
N GLU A 27 13.59 0.38 7.38
CA GLU A 27 14.71 -0.13 6.57
C GLU A 27 14.31 -0.41 5.12
N ALA A 28 13.13 -1.00 4.88
CA ALA A 28 12.65 -1.27 3.53
C ALA A 28 12.31 0.03 2.77
N MET A 29 11.74 1.02 3.45
CA MET A 29 11.47 2.34 2.90
C MET A 29 12.77 3.11 2.61
N GLU A 30 13.76 3.01 3.47
CA GLU A 30 15.11 3.56 3.28
C GLU A 30 15.79 2.97 2.03
N GLN A 31 15.64 1.66 1.82
CA GLN A 31 16.26 0.96 0.69
C GLN A 31 15.56 1.21 -0.65
N ASN A 32 14.22 1.20 -0.68
CA ASN A 32 13.48 1.26 -1.93
C ASN A 32 13.04 2.69 -2.30
N LYS A 33 13.11 3.64 -1.34
CA LYS A 33 12.82 5.08 -1.43
C LYS A 33 11.46 5.47 -2.00
N CYS A 34 10.67 4.55 -2.52
CA CYS A 34 9.35 4.82 -3.06
C CYS A 34 8.42 3.61 -2.96
N TYR A 35 7.12 3.86 -3.06
CA TYR A 35 6.10 2.85 -3.26
C TYR A 35 4.94 3.39 -4.10
N TRP A 36 4.17 2.48 -4.65
CA TRP A 36 3.01 2.74 -5.48
C TRP A 36 1.77 2.11 -4.87
N THR A 37 0.65 2.80 -4.93
CA THR A 37 -0.65 2.16 -4.67
C THR A 37 -1.05 1.40 -5.91
N HIS A 38 -1.10 0.07 -5.80
CA HIS A 38 -1.41 -0.83 -6.91
C HIS A 38 -2.91 -1.16 -6.97
N LYS A 39 -3.53 -1.41 -5.81
CA LYS A 39 -4.99 -1.60 -5.70
C LYS A 39 -5.54 -0.80 -4.54
N SER A 40 -6.73 -0.25 -4.71
CA SER A 40 -7.50 0.37 -3.63
C SER A 40 -8.93 -0.15 -3.64
N THR A 41 -9.51 -0.33 -2.45
CA THR A 41 -10.95 -0.62 -2.31
C THR A 41 -11.80 0.65 -2.36
N TYR A 42 -11.18 1.83 -2.18
CA TYR A 42 -11.87 3.10 -2.20
C TYR A 42 -12.19 3.54 -3.64
N THR A 43 -13.47 3.68 -3.94
CA THR A 43 -13.97 3.83 -5.32
C THR A 43 -13.59 5.15 -5.99
N TYR A 44 -13.31 6.21 -5.22
CA TYR A 44 -12.96 7.54 -5.76
C TYR A 44 -11.47 7.69 -6.14
N MET A 45 -10.67 6.63 -5.97
CA MET A 45 -9.26 6.60 -6.39
C MET A 45 -9.09 6.16 -7.86
N ASP A 46 -10.19 5.87 -8.55
CA ASP A 46 -10.21 5.07 -9.78
C ASP A 46 -9.55 5.67 -11.04
N LYS A 47 -9.06 6.90 -10.96
CA LYS A 47 -8.34 7.59 -12.04
C LYS A 47 -6.97 8.14 -11.64
N LYS A 48 -6.46 7.77 -10.46
CA LYS A 48 -5.26 8.36 -9.89
C LYS A 48 -4.16 7.33 -9.66
N CYS A 49 -2.96 7.64 -10.16
CA CYS A 49 -1.75 6.85 -9.95
C CYS A 49 -0.94 7.41 -8.80
N PHE A 50 -1.12 6.88 -7.60
CA PHE A 50 -0.38 7.37 -6.43
C PHE A 50 1.00 6.72 -6.33
N ARG A 51 2.03 7.54 -6.48
CA ARG A 51 3.42 7.24 -6.15
C ARG A 51 3.79 8.04 -4.90
N TYR A 52 4.49 7.41 -3.97
CA TYR A 52 5.03 8.06 -2.80
C TYR A 52 6.53 7.87 -2.77
N GLU A 53 7.27 8.94 -2.56
CA GLU A 53 8.73 8.96 -2.58
C GLU A 53 9.27 9.59 -1.31
N VAL A 54 10.25 8.95 -0.69
CA VAL A 54 10.97 9.47 0.46
C VAL A 54 11.95 10.52 -0.02
N VAL A 55 11.69 11.80 0.29
CA VAL A 55 12.52 12.93 -0.14
C VAL A 55 13.43 13.47 0.98
N ASP A 56 13.06 13.24 2.24
CA ASP A 56 13.89 13.60 3.39
C ASP A 56 13.71 12.58 4.52
N GLN A 57 14.76 12.35 5.29
CA GLN A 57 14.78 11.49 6.46
C GLN A 57 15.33 12.24 7.66
N HIS A 58 14.48 12.42 8.66
CA HIS A 58 14.86 13.08 9.89
C HIS A 58 15.40 12.06 10.91
N LYS A 59 16.33 12.52 11.76
CA LYS A 59 17.01 11.70 12.78
C LYS A 59 16.05 11.04 13.78
N ASP A 60 14.83 11.55 13.91
CA ASP A 60 13.76 11.03 14.77
C ASP A 60 12.89 9.94 14.12
N LYS A 61 13.36 9.35 13.00
CA LYS A 61 12.66 8.28 12.26
C LYS A 61 11.29 8.74 11.74
N LYS A 62 11.17 10.04 11.47
CA LYS A 62 10.18 10.64 10.59
C LYS A 62 10.82 10.80 9.21
N PHE A 63 10.00 10.75 8.19
CA PHE A 63 10.45 11.00 6.83
C PHE A 63 9.42 11.84 6.10
N THR A 64 9.88 12.63 5.13
CA THR A 64 9.00 13.38 4.26
C THR A 64 8.70 12.53 3.05
N LEU A 65 7.41 12.32 2.78
CA LEU A 65 6.92 11.66 1.58
C LEU A 65 6.39 12.70 0.60
N LEU A 66 6.96 12.72 -0.61
CA LEU A 66 6.37 13.35 -1.76
C LEU A 66 5.37 12.37 -2.38
N GLN A 67 4.08 12.68 -2.27
CA GLN A 67 3.03 12.02 -3.04
C GLN A 67 2.98 12.69 -4.42
N ARG A 68 3.08 11.88 -5.48
CA ARG A 68 2.81 12.27 -6.86
C ARG A 68 1.59 11.50 -7.32
N TYR A 69 0.62 12.18 -7.93
CA TYR A 69 -0.45 11.48 -8.62
C TYR A 69 -0.95 12.19 -9.87
N GLN A 70 -1.32 11.38 -10.85
CA GLN A 70 -1.92 11.84 -12.08
C GLN A 70 -3.43 12.00 -11.90
N VAL A 71 -3.97 13.11 -12.40
CA VAL A 71 -5.42 13.31 -12.54
C VAL A 71 -5.71 13.39 -14.03
N ASN A 72 -6.41 12.38 -14.54
CA ASN A 72 -6.97 12.44 -15.90
C ASN A 72 -8.13 13.43 -15.88
N GLY A 73 -7.87 14.67 -16.31
CA GLY A 73 -8.89 15.69 -16.53
C GLY A 73 -9.67 15.44 -17.82
N ASN A 74 -10.59 16.37 -18.15
CA ASN A 74 -11.30 16.37 -19.44
C ASN A 74 -10.44 16.98 -20.59
N GLY A 75 -9.18 17.34 -20.32
CA GLY A 75 -8.24 17.89 -21.29
C GLY A 75 -7.41 16.81 -21.99
N PRO A 76 -6.64 17.19 -23.02
CA PRO A 76 -5.81 16.25 -23.79
C PRO A 76 -4.62 15.70 -23.00
N GLU A 77 -4.18 16.41 -21.96
CA GLU A 77 -3.01 16.05 -21.17
C GLU A 77 -3.36 15.76 -19.70
N PRO A 78 -2.71 14.76 -19.09
CA PRO A 78 -2.90 14.47 -17.68
C PRO A 78 -2.24 15.52 -16.77
N VAL A 79 -2.93 15.89 -15.70
CA VAL A 79 -2.39 16.84 -14.70
C VAL A 79 -1.62 16.06 -13.63
N LEU A 80 -0.33 16.37 -13.46
CA LEU A 80 0.48 15.83 -12.36
C LEU A 80 0.32 16.71 -11.12
N VAL A 81 -0.12 16.10 -10.02
CA VAL A 81 -0.28 16.76 -8.72
C VAL A 81 0.81 16.27 -7.78
N TYR A 82 1.44 17.22 -7.10
CA TYR A 82 2.49 16.98 -6.10
C TYR A 82 1.99 17.42 -4.74
N LYS A 83 2.15 16.56 -3.74
CA LYS A 83 1.76 16.85 -2.36
C LYS A 83 2.81 16.33 -1.39
N ASN A 84 3.34 17.21 -0.55
CA ASN A 84 4.28 16.82 0.50
C ASN A 84 3.52 16.41 1.75
N PHE A 85 3.95 15.29 2.34
CA PHE A 85 3.47 14.81 3.63
C PHE A 85 4.65 14.57 4.56
N SER A 86 4.52 15.00 5.80
CA SER A 86 5.28 14.41 6.90
C SER A 86 4.72 13.02 7.19
N ALA A 87 5.58 12.01 7.17
CA ALA A 87 5.23 10.63 7.44
C ALA A 87 5.83 10.18 8.77
N THR A 88 4.96 9.70 9.67
CA THR A 88 5.36 9.17 10.98
C THR A 88 4.90 7.73 11.13
N PHE A 89 5.86 6.83 11.38
CA PHE A 89 5.56 5.44 11.70
C PHE A 89 5.55 5.24 13.22
N ARG A 90 4.50 4.58 13.72
CA ARG A 90 4.39 4.21 15.14
C ARG A 90 3.96 2.75 15.29
N LYS A 91 4.55 2.05 16.26
CA LYS A 91 4.11 0.72 16.68
C LYS A 91 3.69 0.76 18.16
N VAL A 92 2.48 0.31 18.45
CA VAL A 92 1.92 0.21 19.81
C VAL A 92 1.43 -1.22 19.98
N GLY A 93 2.10 -1.99 20.84
CA GLY A 93 1.86 -3.42 20.98
C GLY A 93 2.02 -4.15 19.63
N GLN A 94 0.96 -4.84 19.20
CA GLN A 94 0.93 -5.54 17.91
C GLN A 94 0.47 -4.69 16.73
N THR A 95 0.07 -3.43 16.96
CA THR A 95 -0.47 -2.56 15.91
C THR A 95 0.59 -1.60 15.40
N SER A 96 0.79 -1.58 14.09
CA SER A 96 1.65 -0.62 13.40
C SER A 96 0.79 0.37 12.61
N THR A 97 1.10 1.66 12.71
CA THR A 97 0.39 2.74 12.04
C THR A 97 1.35 3.65 11.28
N LEU A 98 0.93 4.09 10.11
CA LEU A 98 1.57 5.14 9.32
C LEU A 98 0.63 6.35 9.31
N THR A 99 1.11 7.49 9.78
CA THR A 99 0.38 8.75 9.70
C THR A 99 1.04 9.62 8.63
N LEU A 100 0.24 10.08 7.66
CA LEU A 100 0.63 11.08 6.68
C LEU A 100 -0.05 12.39 7.05
N GLN A 101 0.72 13.48 7.16
CA GLN A 101 0.22 14.79 7.54
C GLN A 101 0.80 15.87 6.64
N ASP A 102 -0.05 16.71 6.08
CA ASP A 102 0.33 17.97 5.43
C ASP A 102 -0.30 19.14 6.21
N GLU A 103 -0.29 20.34 5.60
CA GLU A 103 -0.85 21.55 6.22
C GLU A 103 -2.37 21.46 6.45
N THR A 104 -3.08 20.70 5.63
CA THR A 104 -4.56 20.71 5.59
C THR A 104 -5.21 19.41 6.01
N SER A 105 -4.47 18.31 6.05
CA SER A 105 -5.03 16.97 6.24
C SER A 105 -4.11 16.06 7.03
N THR A 106 -4.72 15.13 7.76
CA THR A 106 -4.03 14.04 8.44
C THR A 106 -4.72 12.74 8.08
N VAL A 107 -3.99 11.82 7.48
CA VAL A 107 -4.47 10.49 7.12
C VAL A 107 -3.73 9.46 7.95
N LYS A 108 -4.48 8.63 8.66
CA LYS A 108 -3.93 7.57 9.50
C LYS A 108 -4.24 6.20 8.92
N TYR A 109 -3.17 5.49 8.60
CA TYR A 109 -3.21 4.12 8.13
C TYR A 109 -2.81 3.15 9.25
N THR A 110 -3.38 1.95 9.20
CA THR A 110 -2.97 0.79 9.99
C THR A 110 -2.44 -0.28 9.06
N PHE A 111 -1.34 -0.94 9.43
CA PHE A 111 -0.80 -2.03 8.62
C PHE A 111 -1.63 -3.30 8.84
N GLY A 112 -2.25 -3.77 7.75
CA GLY A 112 -2.94 -5.07 7.73
C GLY A 112 -2.02 -6.22 7.37
N PHE A 113 -1.00 -5.98 6.53
CA PHE A 113 -0.09 -7.01 6.05
C PHE A 113 1.22 -6.41 5.50
N TRP A 114 2.30 -7.19 5.56
CA TRP A 114 3.59 -6.88 4.95
C TRP A 114 4.26 -8.17 4.46
N ASN A 115 4.73 -8.17 3.23
CA ASN A 115 5.55 -9.24 2.66
C ASN A 115 6.85 -8.66 2.10
N LYS A 116 7.98 -9.05 2.71
CA LYS A 116 9.31 -8.62 2.29
C LYS A 116 9.73 -9.20 0.94
N SER A 117 9.35 -10.45 0.65
CA SER A 117 9.74 -11.16 -0.57
C SER A 117 9.04 -10.59 -1.80
N GLU A 118 7.73 -10.36 -1.68
CA GLU A 118 6.91 -9.73 -2.74
C GLU A 118 7.01 -8.20 -2.71
N LYS A 119 7.78 -7.62 -1.77
CA LYS A 119 7.97 -6.17 -1.59
C LYS A 119 6.65 -5.38 -1.55
N CYS A 120 5.64 -5.92 -0.87
CA CYS A 120 4.30 -5.35 -0.88
C CYS A 120 3.66 -5.34 0.51
N PHE A 121 2.68 -4.47 0.69
CA PHE A 121 1.99 -4.28 1.96
C PHE A 121 0.57 -3.79 1.77
N VAL A 122 -0.26 -4.05 2.79
CA VAL A 122 -1.65 -3.60 2.83
C VAL A 122 -1.81 -2.60 3.95
N LEU A 123 -2.24 -1.39 3.59
CA LEU A 123 -2.64 -0.35 4.51
C LEU A 123 -4.16 -0.34 4.61
N THR A 124 -4.69 -0.08 5.81
CA THR A 124 -6.12 0.11 6.05
C THR A 124 -6.36 1.50 6.62
N TYR A 125 -7.40 2.17 6.19
CA TYR A 125 -7.76 3.51 6.65
C TYR A 125 -9.27 3.64 6.76
N LYS A 126 -9.70 4.67 7.50
CA LYS A 126 -11.10 4.99 7.69
C LYS A 126 -11.48 6.16 6.80
N VAL A 127 -12.58 6.03 6.08
CA VAL A 127 -13.10 7.08 5.20
C VAL A 127 -14.53 7.41 5.59
N ASP A 128 -14.84 8.70 5.61
CA ASP A 128 -16.23 9.15 5.67
C ASP A 128 -16.82 9.10 4.26
N HIS A 129 -17.87 8.30 4.08
CA HIS A 129 -18.57 8.20 2.81
C HIS A 129 -19.67 9.26 2.64
N GLY A 130 -19.82 10.19 3.59
CA GLY A 130 -20.76 11.30 3.50
C GLY A 130 -22.23 10.90 3.67
N LEU A 131 -22.49 9.69 4.18
CA LEU A 131 -23.84 9.13 4.36
C LEU A 131 -24.36 9.25 5.80
N GLY A 132 -23.69 10.03 6.65
CA GLY A 132 -24.06 10.19 8.07
C GLY A 132 -23.91 8.92 8.91
N GLY A 133 -23.27 7.87 8.37
CA GLY A 133 -23.02 6.59 9.02
C GLY A 133 -21.60 6.47 9.59
N PRO A 134 -21.23 5.29 10.15
CA PRO A 134 -19.86 5.05 10.60
C PRO A 134 -18.88 5.10 9.43
N LEU A 135 -17.65 5.54 9.71
CA LEU A 135 -16.57 5.54 8.72
C LEU A 135 -16.38 4.13 8.14
N GLY A 136 -16.33 4.03 6.81
CA GLY A 136 -16.01 2.78 6.13
C GLY A 136 -14.53 2.45 6.28
N ASN A 137 -14.22 1.16 6.35
CA ASN A 137 -12.84 0.69 6.32
C ASN A 137 -12.44 0.42 4.87
N GLU A 138 -11.43 1.14 4.41
CA GLU A 138 -10.85 0.99 3.09
C GLU A 138 -9.42 0.44 3.20
N CYS A 139 -8.95 -0.19 2.12
CA CYS A 139 -7.63 -0.78 2.04
C CYS A 139 -6.91 -0.40 0.75
N ASP A 140 -5.60 -0.18 0.89
CA ASP A 140 -4.68 0.01 -0.21
C ASP A 140 -3.63 -1.10 -0.20
N LEU A 141 -3.48 -1.80 -1.32
CA LEU A 141 -2.34 -2.66 -1.60
C LEU A 141 -1.27 -1.83 -2.27
N ASN A 142 -0.10 -1.77 -1.63
CA ASN A 142 1.04 -0.97 -2.04
C ASN A 142 2.25 -1.85 -2.39
N ILE A 143 3.00 -1.44 -3.40
CA ILE A 143 4.20 -2.13 -3.91
C ILE A 143 5.40 -1.20 -3.73
N LEU A 144 6.48 -1.67 -3.11
CA LEU A 144 7.72 -0.91 -2.94
C LEU A 144 8.58 -0.94 -4.20
N GLY A 145 9.27 0.17 -4.43
CA GLY A 145 10.22 0.33 -5.51
C GLY A 145 9.54 0.68 -6.83
N LYS A 146 10.09 0.17 -7.93
CA LYS A 146 9.57 0.43 -9.28
C LYS A 146 8.26 -0.31 -9.50
N LEU A 147 7.32 0.36 -10.16
CA LEU A 147 6.12 -0.29 -10.68
C LEU A 147 6.59 -1.29 -11.75
N PRO A 148 6.23 -2.59 -11.65
CA PRO A 148 6.73 -3.56 -12.61
C PRO A 148 6.12 -3.31 -13.99
N ASP A 149 6.93 -3.34 -15.04
CA ASP A 149 6.47 -3.11 -16.43
C ASP A 149 5.42 -4.13 -16.86
N HIS A 150 5.59 -5.38 -16.43
CA HIS A 150 4.64 -6.46 -16.66
C HIS A 150 3.77 -6.72 -15.43
N GLU A 151 2.64 -7.41 -15.63
CA GLU A 151 1.76 -7.80 -14.53
C GLU A 151 2.48 -8.86 -13.67
N ILE A 152 3.21 -8.41 -12.64
CA ILE A 152 3.77 -9.31 -11.65
C ILE A 152 2.65 -9.66 -10.67
N PRO A 153 2.28 -10.94 -10.54
CA PRO A 153 1.30 -11.33 -9.55
C PRO A 153 1.92 -11.13 -8.15
N PHE A 154 1.19 -10.43 -7.29
CA PHE A 154 1.47 -10.34 -5.86
C PHE A 154 0.47 -11.21 -5.10
N PRO A 155 0.55 -12.56 -5.21
CA PRO A 155 -0.50 -13.45 -4.73
C PRO A 155 -0.70 -13.36 -3.22
N SER A 156 0.38 -13.24 -2.44
CA SER A 156 0.29 -13.13 -0.98
C SER A 156 -0.36 -11.82 -0.57
N CYS A 157 0.06 -10.70 -1.17
CA CYS A 157 -0.56 -9.39 -0.87
C CYS A 157 -1.99 -9.27 -1.37
N THR A 158 -2.33 -9.88 -2.50
CA THR A 158 -3.71 -9.93 -3.01
C THR A 158 -4.60 -10.75 -2.09
N ALA A 159 -4.12 -11.91 -1.62
CA ALA A 159 -4.83 -12.71 -0.63
C ALA A 159 -5.00 -11.98 0.70
N ALA A 160 -3.96 -11.26 1.14
CA ALA A 160 -4.01 -10.43 2.34
C ALA A 160 -5.01 -9.27 2.20
N LEU A 161 -5.06 -8.60 1.05
CA LEU A 161 -6.04 -7.54 0.78
C LEU A 161 -7.47 -8.05 0.95
N ARG A 162 -7.80 -9.20 0.33
CA ARG A 162 -9.12 -9.85 0.44
C ARG A 162 -9.46 -10.24 1.88
N LYS A 163 -8.45 -10.64 2.66
CA LYS A 163 -8.64 -11.03 4.07
C LYS A 163 -8.83 -9.83 4.99
N VAL A 164 -8.10 -8.74 4.76
CA VAL A 164 -8.11 -7.54 5.61
C VAL A 164 -9.31 -6.65 5.28
N CYS A 165 -9.69 -6.56 4.01
CA CYS A 165 -10.88 -5.85 3.53
C CYS A 165 -11.83 -6.80 2.77
N PRO A 166 -12.58 -7.66 3.46
CA PRO A 166 -13.47 -8.64 2.83
C PRO A 166 -14.64 -8.00 2.07
N HIS A 167 -15.05 -6.79 2.44
CA HIS A 167 -16.11 -6.05 1.77
C HIS A 167 -15.61 -5.27 0.54
N GLY A 168 -14.30 -5.18 0.34
CA GLY A 168 -13.66 -4.43 -0.74
C GLY A 168 -13.48 -5.23 -2.03
N THR A 169 -14.45 -6.10 -2.40
CA THR A 169 -14.39 -6.95 -3.61
C THR A 169 -14.33 -6.17 -4.93
N LYS A 170 -14.48 -4.84 -4.88
CA LYS A 170 -14.30 -3.93 -6.02
C LYS A 170 -12.93 -3.25 -6.03
N SER A 171 -11.88 -3.93 -5.57
CA SER A 171 -10.52 -3.39 -5.65
C SER A 171 -10.16 -3.13 -7.12
N LYS A 172 -9.86 -1.89 -7.49
CA LYS A 172 -9.47 -1.53 -8.86
C LYS A 172 -7.96 -1.49 -8.99
N ASP A 173 -7.45 -2.00 -10.11
CA ASP A 173 -6.06 -1.86 -10.51
C ASP A 173 -5.77 -0.41 -10.92
N LEU A 174 -4.80 0.21 -10.24
CA LEU A 174 -4.37 1.58 -10.54
C LEU A 174 -3.24 1.62 -11.57
N LYS A 175 -2.60 0.48 -11.86
CA LYS A 175 -1.42 0.36 -12.74
C LYS A 175 -1.66 0.86 -14.17
N GLY A 176 -2.83 0.61 -14.74
CA GLY A 176 -3.10 0.85 -16.17
C GLY A 176 -3.07 2.33 -16.60
N ASN A 177 -3.00 3.27 -15.66
CA ASN A 177 -3.01 4.71 -15.92
C ASN A 177 -1.69 5.41 -15.58
N CYS A 178 -0.64 4.66 -15.23
CA CYS A 178 0.58 5.25 -14.67
C CYS A 178 1.67 5.37 -15.73
N ILE A 179 2.06 6.60 -16.06
CA ILE A 179 3.27 6.85 -16.85
C ILE A 179 4.47 6.52 -15.96
N ASN A 180 5.36 5.63 -16.42
CA ASN A 180 6.65 5.40 -15.77
C ASN A 180 7.46 6.70 -15.83
N SER A 181 7.41 7.51 -14.77
CA SER A 181 8.16 8.77 -14.67
C SER A 181 9.65 8.54 -14.42
N ASP A 182 10.22 7.45 -14.91
CA ASP A 182 11.68 7.28 -15.03
C ASP A 182 12.21 8.03 -16.28
N SER A 183 11.33 8.70 -17.04
CA SER A 183 11.68 9.49 -18.23
C SER A 183 11.92 10.98 -17.94
N GLU A 184 12.25 11.37 -16.71
CA GLU A 184 12.78 12.72 -16.43
C GLU A 184 14.29 12.75 -16.76
N ASP A 185 14.62 12.54 -18.03
CA ASP A 185 15.81 13.10 -18.68
C ASP A 185 15.34 14.35 -19.45
N VAL A 186 15.26 15.49 -18.76
CA VAL A 186 15.42 16.85 -19.32
C VAL A 186 16.03 17.76 -18.26
#